data_AF-A0A933RX05-F1
#
_entry.id   AF-A0A933RX05-F1
#
_cell.length_a   1.000
_cell.length_b   1.000
_cell.length_c   1.000
_cell.angle_alpha   90.00
_cell.angle_beta   90.00
_cell.angle_gamma   90.00
#
_symmetry.space_group_name_H-M   'P 1'
#
loop_
_entity.id
_entity.type
_entity.pdbx_description
1 polymer ?
#
loop_
_entity_poly.entity_id
_entity_poly.type
_entity_poly.pdbx_seq_one_letter_code
_entity_poly.pdbx_strand_id
1 'polypeptide(L)'
;MTTQDCETALPPLCRGARVRMSPLGRARHPKYGDREGLIVGQGSPSSWRVKFDDRKTIQAIHQDYLERVPRSTPSPQCAEAGRTLCDASNP
;
A
#
# COMPACT_ATOMS: atom_id res chain seq x y z
N MET A 1 28.61 -1.87 -4.73
CA MET A 1 28.47 -1.33 -3.35
C MET A 1 27.44 -0.22 -3.47
N THR A 2 26.16 -0.35 -3.12
CA THR A 2 25.58 -0.86 -1.86
C THR A 2 24.20 -1.50 -2.10
N THR A 3 24.04 -2.71 -1.56
CA THR A 3 22.81 -3.34 -1.02
C THR A 3 21.49 -3.11 -1.74
N GLN A 4 21.21 -4.05 -2.62
CA GLN A 4 19.88 -4.58 -2.90
C GLN A 4 19.42 -5.28 -1.61
N ASP A 5 18.69 -4.57 -0.75
CA ASP A 5 18.10 -5.13 0.46
C ASP A 5 16.60 -5.33 0.27
N CYS A 6 16.19 -6.51 0.68
CA CYS A 6 14.87 -7.07 0.55
C CYS A 6 13.98 -6.47 1.64
N GLU A 7 13.00 -5.64 1.31
CA GLU A 7 11.96 -5.36 2.30
C GLU A 7 10.58 -5.31 1.64
N THR A 8 9.90 -6.46 1.78
CA THR A 8 8.46 -6.66 1.67
C THR A 8 7.80 -6.03 0.44
N ALA A 9 7.86 -6.75 -0.68
CA ALA A 9 6.98 -6.52 -1.82
C ALA A 9 5.52 -6.87 -1.46
N LEU A 10 4.90 -6.10 -0.56
CA LEU A 10 3.45 -6.04 -0.48
C LEU A 10 2.95 -5.62 -1.87
N PRO A 11 1.86 -6.22 -2.37
CA PRO A 11 1.33 -5.88 -3.68
C PRO A 11 1.14 -4.36 -3.76
N PRO A 12 1.55 -3.72 -4.87
CA PRO A 12 1.61 -2.27 -4.97
C PRO A 12 0.26 -1.66 -4.57
N LEU A 13 0.31 -0.70 -3.65
CA LEU A 13 -0.85 0.09 -3.29
C LEU A 13 -1.41 0.72 -4.58
N CYS A 14 -2.69 0.51 -4.85
CA CYS A 14 -3.30 0.96 -6.10
C CYS A 14 -4.23 2.15 -5.88
N ARG A 15 -4.42 2.97 -6.90
CA ARG A 15 -5.41 4.06 -6.85
C ARG A 15 -6.80 3.48 -6.59
N GLY A 16 -7.56 4.11 -5.70
CA GLY A 16 -8.86 3.62 -5.25
C GLY A 16 -8.81 2.57 -4.14
N ALA A 17 -7.63 2.08 -3.76
CA ALA A 17 -7.50 1.20 -2.60
C ALA A 17 -7.74 1.97 -1.30
N ARG A 18 -8.41 1.32 -0.35
CA ARG A 18 -8.50 1.79 1.03
C ARG A 18 -7.21 1.41 1.77
N VAL A 19 -6.65 2.38 2.45
CA VAL A 19 -5.44 2.24 3.25
C VAL A 19 -5.67 2.80 4.63
N ARG A 20 -4.93 2.30 5.60
CA ARG A 20 -4.82 2.84 6.96
C ARG A 20 -3.37 3.14 7.27
N MET A 21 -3.11 3.85 8.37
CA MET A 21 -1.76 3.98 8.89
C MET A 21 -1.27 2.65 9.47
N SER A 22 -0.08 2.23 9.03
CA SER A 22 0.64 1.10 9.63
C SER A 22 1.07 1.44 11.06
N PRO A 23 1.49 0.48 11.90
CA PRO A 23 2.02 0.76 13.24
C PRO A 23 3.15 1.81 13.26
N LEU A 24 4.00 1.85 12.24
CA LEU A 24 5.04 2.87 12.07
C LEU A 24 4.44 4.25 11.77
N GLY A 25 3.47 4.29 10.84
CA GLY A 25 2.70 5.49 10.54
C GLY A 25 1.95 6.02 11.76
N ARG A 26 1.38 5.12 12.58
CA ARG A 26 0.71 5.41 13.86
C ARG A 26 1.66 6.05 14.88
N ALA A 27 2.88 5.52 15.01
CA ALA A 27 3.88 6.05 15.94
C ALA A 27 4.33 7.47 15.57
N ARG A 28 4.51 7.76 14.27
CA ARG A 28 4.86 9.09 13.76
C ARG A 28 3.66 10.05 13.74
N HIS A 29 2.48 9.52 13.50
CA HIS A 29 1.24 10.28 13.36
C HIS A 29 0.11 9.71 14.24
N PRO A 30 0.20 9.88 15.57
CA PRO A 30 -0.81 9.38 16.49
C PRO A 30 -2.21 9.96 16.20
N LYS A 31 -2.29 11.17 15.62
CA LYS A 31 -3.55 11.79 15.17
C LYS A 31 -4.22 11.11 13.98
N TYR A 32 -3.45 10.39 13.16
CA TYR A 32 -3.93 9.71 11.94
C TYR A 32 -3.93 8.20 12.07
N GLY A 33 -3.37 7.69 13.17
CA GLY A 33 -3.04 6.28 13.31
C GLY A 33 -4.22 5.33 13.14
N ASP A 34 -5.38 5.69 13.67
CA ASP A 34 -6.59 4.85 13.58
C ASP A 34 -7.46 5.13 12.36
N ARG A 35 -7.02 6.00 11.47
CA ARG A 35 -7.86 6.50 10.38
C ARG A 35 -7.59 5.76 9.09
N GLU A 36 -8.68 5.44 8.40
CA GLU A 36 -8.65 4.98 7.03
C GLU A 36 -8.64 6.17 6.06
N GLY A 37 -8.14 5.92 4.86
CA GLY A 37 -8.14 6.85 3.76
C GLY A 37 -8.16 6.13 2.43
N LEU A 38 -8.41 6.90 1.38
CA LEU A 38 -8.48 6.38 0.02
C LEU A 38 -7.34 6.95 -0.81
N ILE A 39 -6.66 6.08 -1.56
CA ILE A 39 -5.61 6.50 -2.47
C ILE A 39 -6.24 7.21 -3.66
N VAL A 40 -6.01 8.52 -3.76
CA VAL A 40 -6.49 9.36 -4.88
C VAL A 40 -5.47 9.50 -6.00
N GLY A 41 -4.19 9.20 -5.72
CA GLY A 41 -3.13 9.29 -6.72
C GLY A 41 -1.77 8.90 -6.16
N GLN A 42 -0.76 8.91 -7.02
CA GLN A 42 0.63 8.71 -6.64
C GLN A 42 1.32 10.08 -6.59
N GLY A 43 2.10 10.35 -5.55
CA GLY A 43 2.88 11.58 -5.44
C GLY A 43 4.33 11.38 -5.88
N SER A 44 4.93 10.28 -5.45
CA SER A 44 6.30 9.87 -5.77
C SER A 44 6.30 8.36 -5.98
N PRO A 45 7.34 7.74 -6.60
CA PRO A 45 7.38 6.29 -6.77
C PRO A 45 7.09 5.51 -5.48
N SER A 46 7.56 6.02 -4.33
CA SER A 46 7.38 5.40 -3.01
C SER A 46 6.32 6.07 -2.12
N SER A 47 5.60 7.09 -2.63
CA SER A 47 4.65 7.89 -1.84
C SER A 47 3.28 8.01 -2.51
N TRP A 48 2.24 7.74 -1.74
CA TRP A 48 0.85 7.77 -2.17
C TRP A 48 0.13 9.00 -1.64
N ARG A 49 -0.72 9.58 -2.50
CA ARG A 49 -1.64 10.65 -2.13
C ARG A 49 -2.91 10.01 -1.58
N VAL A 50 -3.08 10.11 -0.28
CA VAL A 50 -4.21 9.54 0.47
C VAL A 50 -5.12 10.67 0.93
N LYS A 51 -6.40 10.53 0.62
CA LYS A 51 -7.46 11.36 1.20
C LYS A 51 -8.00 10.62 2.43
N PHE A 52 -7.66 11.10 3.62
CA PHE A 52 -8.20 10.56 4.87
C PHE A 52 -9.64 11.04 5.08
N ASP A 53 -10.52 10.19 5.59
CA ASP A 53 -11.94 10.56 5.79
C ASP A 53 -12.13 11.75 6.76
N ASP A 54 -11.23 11.91 7.73
CA ASP A 54 -11.26 13.02 8.70
C ASP A 54 -11.00 14.40 8.10
N ARG A 55 -10.26 14.45 6.99
CA ARG A 55 -9.73 15.71 6.45
C ARG A 55 -10.14 15.84 5.00
N LYS A 56 -10.49 17.06 4.61
CA LYS A 56 -10.66 17.39 3.18
C LYS A 56 -9.33 17.47 2.42
N THR A 57 -8.19 17.44 3.12
CA THR A 57 -6.86 17.57 2.52
C THR A 57 -6.28 16.23 2.10
N ILE A 58 -5.60 16.25 0.95
CA ILE A 58 -4.88 15.09 0.42
C ILE A 58 -3.46 15.12 0.99
N GLN A 59 -3.05 14.04 1.65
CA GLN A 59 -1.73 13.88 2.26
C GLN A 59 -0.87 12.92 1.43
N ALA A 60 0.40 13.28 1.22
CA ALA A 60 1.38 12.38 0.63
C ALA A 60 2.06 11.55 1.73
N ILE A 61 1.84 10.23 1.72
CA ILE A 61 2.36 9.31 2.75
C ILE A 61 3.20 8.22 2.07
N HIS A 62 4.33 7.87 2.66
CA HIS A 62 5.19 6.80 2.17
C HIS A 62 4.48 5.43 2.28
N GLN A 63 4.74 4.54 1.33
CA GLN A 63 4.12 3.21 1.29
C GLN A 63 4.34 2.39 2.58
N ASP A 64 5.50 2.47 3.24
CA ASP A 64 5.78 1.80 4.53
C ASP A 64 4.95 2.29 5.70
N TYR A 65 4.47 3.54 5.64
CA TYR A 65 3.59 4.09 6.66
C TYR A 65 2.11 3.75 6.37
N LEU A 66 1.82 3.10 5.25
CA LEU A 66 0.50 2.72 4.83
C LEU A 66 0.33 1.21 4.90
N GLU A 67 -0.85 0.78 5.29
CA GLU A 67 -1.25 -0.62 5.27
C GLU A 67 -2.55 -0.74 4.49
N ARG A 68 -2.62 -1.69 3.55
CA ARG A 68 -3.82 -1.92 2.75
C ARG A 68 -4.90 -2.50 3.66
N VAL A 69 -6.08 -1.87 3.70
CA VAL A 69 -7.20 -2.44 4.45
C VAL A 69 -7.91 -3.44 3.55
N PRO A 70 -7.97 -4.74 3.92
CA PRO A 70 -8.79 -5.69 3.19
C PRO A 70 -10.24 -5.26 3.33
N ARG A 71 -10.83 -4.78 2.23
CA ARG A 71 -12.27 -4.60 2.17
C ARG A 71 -12.87 -6.01 2.29
N SER A 72 -13.68 -6.30 3.30
CA SER A 72 -14.31 -7.62 3.51
C SER A 72 -15.28 -8.05 2.39
N THR A 73 -15.30 -7.34 1.27
CA THR A 73 -15.95 -7.76 0.03
C THR A 73 -14.87 -8.32 -0.91
N PRO A 74 -14.93 -9.59 -1.31
CA PRO A 74 -13.99 -10.17 -2.27
C PRO A 74 -14.26 -9.57 -3.66
N SER A 75 -13.78 -8.35 -3.90
CA SER A 75 -13.70 -7.81 -5.24
C SER A 75 -12.25 -7.98 -5.73
N PRO A 76 -12.02 -8.79 -6.76
CA PRO A 76 -10.68 -9.10 -7.25
C PRO A 76 -10.17 -7.91 -8.05
N GLN A 77 -9.68 -6.88 -7.35
CA GLN A 77 -8.94 -5.80 -7.98
C GLN A 77 -7.59 -5.66 -7.29
N CYS A 78 -6.55 -5.88 -8.09
CA CYS A 78 -5.13 -5.91 -7.73
C CYS A 78 -4.72 -7.19 -6.96
N ALA A 79 -4.95 -8.35 -7.58
CA ALA A 79 -4.30 -9.61 -7.25
C ALA A 79 -3.80 -10.26 -8.56
N GLU A 80 -2.87 -9.60 -9.24
CA GLU A 80 -2.01 -10.28 -10.23
C GLU A 80 -0.60 -9.71 -10.13
N ALA A 81 0.07 -10.08 -9.04
CA ALA A 81 1.52 -9.99 -8.96
C ALA A 81 1.97 -11.30 -8.31
N GLY A 82 2.42 -12.23 -9.14
CA GLY A 82 3.05 -13.47 -8.68
C GLY A 82 2.18 -14.72 -8.74
N ARG A 83 1.99 -15.27 -9.94
CA ARG A 83 2.04 -16.72 -10.10
C ARG A 83 3.15 -17.05 -11.07
N THR A 84 4.35 -17.20 -10.51
CA THR A 84 5.43 -17.96 -11.12
C THR A 84 4.86 -19.33 -11.53
N LEU A 85 4.91 -19.66 -12.82
CA LEU A 85 4.86 -21.03 -13.28
C LEU A 85 6.03 -21.24 -14.23
N CYS A 86 7.22 -21.43 -13.65
CA CYS A 86 8.29 -22.15 -14.32
C CYS A 86 8.09 -23.63 -14.00
N ASP A 87 7.34 -24.35 -14.83
CA ASP A 87 7.38 -25.81 -14.83
C ASP A 87 8.25 -26.23 -16.01
N ALA A 88 9.49 -26.59 -15.67
CA ALA A 88 10.36 -27.33 -16.56
C ALA A 88 9.97 -28.80 -16.49
N SER A 89 9.59 -29.40 -17.62
CA SER A 89 9.81 -30.82 -17.86
C SER A 89 10.00 -31.10 -19.35
N ASN A 90 11.25 -31.42 -19.64
CA ASN A 90 11.80 -31.95 -20.87
C ASN A 90 11.35 -33.40 -21.11
N PRO A 91 11.18 -33.86 -22.35
CA PRO A 91 11.52 -35.23 -22.74
C PRO A 91 12.89 -35.30 -23.40
#